data_AF-A0A4R4M780-F1
#
_entry.id   AF-A0A4R4M780-F1
#
_cell.length_a   1.000
_cell.length_b   1.000
_cell.length_c   1.000
_cell.angle_alpha   90.00
_cell.angle_beta   90.00
_cell.angle_gamma   90.00
#
_symmetry.space_group_name_H-M   'P 1'
#
loop_
_entity.id
_entity.type
_entity.pdbx_description
1 polymer ?
#
loop_
_entity_poly.entity_id
_entity_poly.type
_entity_poly.pdbx_seq_one_letter_code
_entity_poly.pdbx_strand_id
1 'polypeptide(L)'
;MDNRDRSDHDPASTDSASPIHVVGEQQQLTLPGTLWPAGCDRGQSDPLFFAPVTKQQANELLAAFSHPLGPFTRPFGYQAWGLAIDGQAVAVAVSGSTVGARAAGFARREVVDLARIARHPQHPGIMRVMLRLWRDYLAPRWDYWPVRAAVSYALPGKTGNLYRFDGWRKAGVCKPWAGGGTWSNPSRANTMADGIKTVFVYEYPPSAPSRSTQRP
;
A
#
# COMPACT_ATOMS: atom_id res chain seq x y z
N MET A 1 -9.03 34.73 56.03
CA MET A 1 -8.24 35.51 55.06
C MET A 1 -7.17 34.58 54.53
N ASP A 2 -7.14 34.41 53.21
CA ASP A 2 -6.10 33.81 52.35
C ASP A 2 -5.59 32.38 52.68
N ASN A 3 -5.82 31.33 51.88
CA ASN A 3 -5.67 31.09 50.44
C ASN A 3 -4.21 30.79 50.00
N ARG A 4 -4.10 29.74 49.16
CA ARG A 4 -2.95 29.23 48.37
C ARG A 4 -1.93 28.37 49.12
N ASP A 5 -1.30 27.36 48.55
CA ASP A 5 -1.43 26.58 47.30
C ASP A 5 -0.37 25.48 47.44
N ARG A 6 -0.72 24.23 47.11
CA ARG A 6 0.11 23.27 46.36
C ARG A 6 -0.50 21.87 46.42
N SER A 7 -1.50 21.71 45.58
CA SER A 7 -1.89 20.44 44.99
C SER A 7 -0.77 19.95 44.06
N ASP A 8 -0.03 18.93 44.50
CA ASP A 8 0.75 18.09 43.59
C ASP A 8 -0.24 17.22 42.82
N HIS A 9 -0.61 17.72 41.64
CA HIS A 9 -1.39 17.02 40.64
C HIS A 9 -0.37 16.36 39.70
N ASP A 10 -0.10 15.06 39.88
CA ASP A 10 0.60 14.25 38.89
C ASP A 10 -0.28 14.12 37.64
N PRO A 11 0.13 14.65 36.47
CA PRO A 11 -0.64 14.49 35.26
C PRO A 11 -0.22 13.21 34.53
N ALA A 12 -1.21 12.33 34.36
CA ALA A 12 -1.34 11.41 33.24
C ALA A 12 -0.12 10.52 32.93
N SER A 13 -0.05 9.37 33.61
CA SER A 13 0.49 8.16 33.01
C SER A 13 -0.25 7.90 31.70
N THR A 14 0.40 8.20 30.59
CA THR A 14 -0.13 7.91 29.25
C THR A 14 -0.11 6.41 29.11
N ASP A 15 -1.29 5.80 29.18
CA ASP A 15 -1.53 4.38 28.97
C ASP A 15 -0.93 3.98 27.62
N SER A 16 0.23 3.31 27.66
CA SER A 16 0.76 2.60 26.52
C SER A 16 -0.10 1.35 26.33
N ALA A 17 -1.27 1.54 25.71
CA ALA A 17 -2.18 0.45 25.38
C ALA A 17 -1.40 -0.60 24.59
N SER A 18 -1.14 -1.74 25.23
CA SER A 18 -0.51 -2.88 24.58
C SER A 18 -1.40 -3.33 23.42
N PRO A 19 -0.84 -3.70 22.26
CA PRO A 19 -1.64 -4.15 21.14
C PRO A 19 -2.45 -5.38 21.56
N ILE A 20 -3.77 -5.28 21.45
CA ILE A 20 -4.68 -6.40 21.68
C ILE A 20 -4.45 -7.40 20.54
N HIS A 21 -3.95 -8.58 20.88
CA HIS A 21 -3.81 -9.69 19.94
C HIS A 21 -5.13 -10.44 19.82
N VAL A 22 -5.81 -10.30 18.68
CA VAL A 22 -7.00 -11.09 18.33
C VAL A 22 -6.52 -12.35 17.62
N VAL A 23 -6.87 -13.53 18.14
CA VAL A 23 -6.56 -14.84 17.54
C VAL A 23 -7.89 -15.53 17.23
N GLY A 24 -8.17 -15.82 15.95
CA GLY A 24 -9.38 -16.54 15.51
C GLY A 24 -9.25 -18.06 15.59
N GLU A 25 -10.34 -18.75 15.96
CA GLU A 25 -10.44 -20.21 16.07
C GLU A 25 -10.59 -20.90 14.70
N GLN A 26 -9.97 -22.08 14.56
CA GLN A 26 -9.81 -22.84 13.31
C GLN A 26 -11.11 -23.49 12.81
N GLN A 27 -11.43 -23.34 11.52
CA GLN A 27 -12.21 -24.34 10.76
C GLN A 27 -11.97 -24.23 9.25
N GLN A 28 -11.93 -25.39 8.59
CA GLN A 28 -11.60 -25.60 7.18
C GLN A 28 -12.90 -25.96 6.43
N LEU A 29 -13.28 -25.17 5.42
CA LEU A 29 -14.35 -25.51 4.49
C LEU A 29 -13.90 -25.24 3.05
N THR A 30 -13.71 -26.32 2.31
CA THR A 30 -13.48 -26.32 0.86
C THR A 30 -14.81 -26.18 0.11
N LEU A 31 -14.96 -25.16 -0.74
CA LEU A 31 -16.00 -25.06 -1.78
C LEU A 31 -15.44 -24.48 -3.09
N PRO A 32 -16.06 -24.79 -4.25
CA PRO A 32 -15.46 -24.63 -5.57
C PRO A 32 -15.63 -23.22 -6.12
N GLY A 33 -14.51 -22.63 -6.59
CA GLY A 33 -14.43 -21.23 -7.01
C GLY A 33 -13.08 -20.63 -6.63
N THR A 34 -12.01 -21.39 -6.87
CA THR A 34 -10.61 -21.02 -6.62
C THR A 34 -10.27 -19.67 -7.25
N LEU A 35 -9.75 -18.73 -6.44
CA LEU A 35 -8.56 -17.91 -6.74
C LEU A 35 -8.23 -16.94 -5.58
N TRP A 36 -7.83 -17.50 -4.44
CA TRP A 36 -6.75 -16.98 -3.58
C TRP A 36 -6.22 -18.13 -2.68
N PRO A 37 -4.90 -18.45 -2.65
CA PRO A 37 -4.48 -19.84 -2.45
C PRO A 37 -3.70 -20.12 -1.15
N ALA A 38 -3.94 -21.32 -0.60
CA ALA A 38 -2.97 -22.33 -0.12
C ALA A 38 -1.78 -21.91 0.78
N GLY A 39 -1.88 -20.84 1.56
CA GLY A 39 -0.83 -20.46 2.54
C GLY A 39 -1.36 -19.82 3.81
N CYS A 40 -2.66 -19.84 4.03
CA CYS A 40 -3.29 -19.30 5.24
C CYS A 40 -3.80 -20.47 6.07
N ASP A 41 -2.89 -21.22 6.70
CA ASP A 41 -3.22 -22.25 7.71
C ASP A 41 -3.72 -21.62 9.04
N ARG A 42 -4.15 -20.36 9.01
CA ARG A 42 -4.72 -19.63 10.15
C ARG A 42 -5.98 -18.90 9.68
N GLY A 43 -7.14 -19.34 10.18
CA GLY A 43 -8.34 -18.51 10.28
C GLY A 43 -9.19 -18.35 9.02
N GLN A 44 -9.59 -19.43 8.34
CA GLN A 44 -10.63 -19.36 7.30
C GLN A 44 -12.03 -18.98 7.84
N SER A 45 -12.14 -18.81 9.16
CA SER A 45 -13.27 -18.30 9.96
C SER A 45 -13.17 -16.81 10.31
N ASP A 46 -12.02 -16.17 10.09
CA ASP A 46 -11.87 -14.75 10.41
C ASP A 46 -12.62 -13.91 9.37
N PRO A 47 -13.54 -13.01 9.79
CA PRO A 47 -14.31 -12.18 8.85
C PRO A 47 -13.41 -11.21 8.07
N LEU A 48 -12.16 -11.03 8.50
CA LEU A 48 -11.16 -10.18 7.86
C LEU A 48 -9.80 -10.84 7.92
N PHE A 49 -9.20 -11.07 6.75
CA PHE A 49 -7.84 -11.60 6.64
C PHE A 49 -6.95 -10.67 5.82
N PHE A 50 -5.73 -10.45 6.28
CA PHE A 50 -4.75 -9.59 5.63
C PHE A 50 -3.34 -10.17 5.77
N ALA A 51 -2.61 -10.31 4.65
CA ALA A 51 -1.26 -10.88 4.67
C ALA A 51 -0.40 -10.45 3.47
N PRO A 52 0.94 -10.58 3.58
CA PRO A 52 1.84 -10.55 2.43
C PRO A 52 1.50 -11.65 1.44
N VAL A 53 1.79 -11.40 0.16
CA VAL A 53 1.45 -12.30 -0.93
C VAL A 53 2.57 -12.43 -1.94
N THR A 54 2.63 -13.57 -2.62
CA THR A 54 3.63 -13.81 -3.66
C THR A 54 3.31 -13.04 -4.94
N LYS A 55 4.32 -12.87 -5.79
CA LYS A 55 4.17 -12.23 -7.12
C LYS A 55 3.17 -12.94 -8.01
N GLN A 56 3.17 -14.27 -7.99
CA GLN A 56 2.22 -15.07 -8.75
C GLN A 56 0.79 -14.76 -8.28
N GLN A 57 0.53 -14.91 -6.98
CA GLN A 57 -0.78 -14.66 -6.40
C GLN A 57 -1.26 -13.22 -6.68
N ALA A 58 -0.41 -12.21 -6.44
CA ALA A 58 -0.76 -10.82 -6.74
C ALA A 58 -1.16 -10.63 -8.21
N ASN A 59 -0.45 -11.26 -9.15
CA ASN A 59 -0.77 -11.19 -10.57
C ASN A 59 -2.07 -11.91 -10.93
N GLU A 60 -2.38 -13.02 -10.27
CA GLU A 60 -3.67 -13.72 -10.38
C GLU A 60 -4.83 -12.79 -9.93
N LEU A 61 -4.70 -12.11 -8.79
CA LEU A 61 -5.72 -11.14 -8.35
C LEU A 61 -5.81 -9.93 -9.26
N LEU A 62 -4.69 -9.40 -9.76
CA LEU A 62 -4.71 -8.28 -10.70
C LEU A 62 -5.45 -8.65 -11.99
N ALA A 63 -5.32 -9.90 -12.45
CA ALA A 63 -6.08 -10.41 -13.59
C ALA A 63 -7.57 -10.59 -13.23
N ALA A 64 -7.88 -11.26 -12.12
CA ALA A 64 -9.25 -11.49 -11.66
C ALA A 64 -10.02 -10.17 -11.43
N PHE A 65 -9.36 -9.15 -10.89
CA PHE A 65 -9.92 -7.82 -10.65
C PHE A 65 -9.81 -6.89 -11.86
N SER A 66 -9.37 -7.40 -13.02
CA SER A 66 -9.28 -6.64 -14.28
C SER A 66 -8.47 -5.34 -14.16
N HIS A 67 -7.32 -5.37 -13.47
CA HIS A 67 -6.49 -4.18 -13.33
C HIS A 67 -6.04 -3.69 -14.72
N PRO A 68 -6.24 -2.41 -15.09
CA PRO A 68 -6.04 -1.95 -16.48
C PRO A 68 -4.61 -2.12 -17.01
N LEU A 69 -3.61 -2.02 -16.14
CA LEU A 69 -2.20 -2.23 -16.53
C LEU A 69 -1.79 -3.72 -16.58
N GLY A 70 -2.70 -4.63 -16.25
CA GLY A 70 -2.42 -6.06 -16.15
C GLY A 70 -1.40 -6.42 -15.06
N PRO A 71 -0.73 -7.58 -15.20
CA PRO A 71 0.20 -8.09 -14.19
C PRO A 71 1.38 -7.15 -13.95
N PHE A 72 1.98 -7.29 -12.77
CA PHE A 72 3.22 -6.63 -12.40
C PHE A 72 4.42 -7.48 -12.85
N THR A 73 5.24 -6.91 -13.73
CA THR A 73 6.38 -7.60 -14.38
C THR A 73 7.71 -6.88 -14.17
N ARG A 74 7.79 -5.87 -13.28
CA ARG A 74 9.05 -5.14 -13.08
C ARG A 74 10.09 -6.07 -12.43
N PRO A 75 11.37 -6.00 -12.87
CA PRO A 75 12.40 -6.94 -12.44
C PRO A 75 13.01 -6.63 -11.06
N PHE A 76 12.81 -5.44 -10.49
CA PHE A 76 13.47 -5.01 -9.25
C PHE A 76 12.47 -4.45 -8.24
N GLY A 77 12.70 -4.78 -6.96
CA GLY A 77 11.91 -4.29 -5.83
C GLY A 77 10.47 -4.75 -5.91
N TYR A 78 10.06 -5.65 -5.03
CA TYR A 78 8.69 -6.15 -4.98
C TYR A 78 8.26 -6.48 -3.55
N GLN A 79 7.07 -6.03 -3.20
CA GLN A 79 6.27 -6.52 -2.07
C GLN A 79 4.79 -6.37 -2.47
N ALA A 80 3.93 -7.27 -2.02
CA ALA A 80 2.50 -7.13 -2.22
C ALA A 80 1.73 -7.70 -1.03
N TRP A 81 0.49 -7.23 -0.90
CA TRP A 81 -0.42 -7.65 0.16
C TRP A 81 -1.82 -7.83 -0.39
N GLY A 82 -2.52 -8.80 0.19
CA GLY A 82 -3.91 -9.14 -0.12
C GLY A 82 -4.79 -8.86 1.10
N LEU A 83 -6.03 -8.46 0.82
CA LEU A 83 -7.09 -8.29 1.81
C LEU A 83 -8.25 -9.18 1.40
N ALA A 84 -8.74 -9.98 2.34
CA ALA A 84 -9.90 -10.83 2.18
C ALA A 84 -10.94 -10.55 3.26
N ILE A 85 -12.22 -10.69 2.89
CA ILE A 85 -13.38 -10.59 3.77
C ILE A 85 -14.19 -11.85 3.57
N ASP A 86 -14.57 -12.51 4.67
CA ASP A 86 -15.33 -13.77 4.66
C ASP A 86 -14.72 -14.83 3.70
N GLY A 87 -13.39 -14.97 3.75
CA GLY A 87 -12.62 -15.89 2.89
C GLY A 87 -12.47 -15.45 1.42
N GLN A 88 -13.12 -14.38 0.98
CA GLN A 88 -13.03 -13.87 -0.39
C GLN A 88 -11.99 -12.76 -0.51
N ALA A 89 -11.05 -12.88 -1.44
CA ALA A 89 -10.14 -11.78 -1.76
C ALA A 89 -10.91 -10.56 -2.30
N VAL A 90 -10.76 -9.43 -1.63
CA VAL A 90 -11.46 -8.17 -1.96
C VAL A 90 -10.54 -7.08 -2.46
N ALA A 91 -9.24 -7.11 -2.13
CA ALA A 91 -8.28 -6.13 -2.61
C ALA A 91 -6.85 -6.67 -2.67
N VAL A 92 -6.03 -6.04 -3.51
CA VAL A 92 -4.58 -6.28 -3.59
C VAL A 92 -3.85 -4.96 -3.81
N ALA A 93 -2.70 -4.80 -3.16
CA ALA A 93 -1.77 -3.70 -3.37
C ALA A 93 -0.38 -4.26 -3.67
N VAL A 94 0.27 -3.73 -4.69
CA VAL A 94 1.60 -4.13 -5.13
C VAL A 94 2.52 -2.93 -5.09
N SER A 95 3.54 -3.03 -4.24
CA SER A 95 4.67 -2.11 -4.20
C SER A 95 5.74 -2.51 -5.21
N GLY A 96 6.43 -1.50 -5.75
CA GLY A 96 7.65 -1.73 -6.52
C GLY A 96 8.65 -0.60 -6.37
N SER A 97 9.88 -0.87 -6.83
CA SER A 97 10.83 0.21 -7.11
C SER A 97 10.28 1.10 -8.22
N THR A 98 10.53 2.41 -8.13
CA THR A 98 10.31 3.31 -9.26
C THR A 98 11.25 2.94 -10.42
N VAL A 99 10.78 3.11 -11.65
CA VAL A 99 11.59 2.82 -12.86
C VAL A 99 12.60 3.94 -13.10
N GLY A 100 12.24 5.19 -12.85
CA GLY A 100 13.16 6.32 -12.92
C GLY A 100 14.17 6.33 -11.77
N ALA A 101 15.26 7.09 -11.93
CA ALA A 101 16.19 7.37 -10.83
C ALA A 101 15.58 8.32 -9.78
N ARG A 102 14.55 9.09 -10.18
CA ARG A 102 13.81 10.01 -9.32
C ARG A 102 12.31 9.90 -9.60
N ALA A 103 11.49 10.20 -8.60
CA ALA A 103 10.04 10.34 -8.72
C ALA A 103 9.54 11.42 -7.75
N ALA A 104 8.67 12.31 -8.22
CA ALA A 104 8.03 13.35 -7.41
C ALA A 104 9.00 14.23 -6.57
N GLY A 105 10.23 14.44 -7.06
CA GLY A 105 11.25 15.23 -6.36
C GLY A 105 12.18 14.41 -5.46
N PHE A 106 11.93 13.12 -5.26
CA PHE A 106 12.74 12.22 -4.43
C PHE A 106 13.61 11.28 -5.26
N ALA A 107 14.72 10.79 -4.71
CA ALA A 107 15.52 9.73 -5.33
C ALA A 107 14.83 8.36 -5.19
N ARG A 108 15.15 7.43 -6.10
CA ARG A 108 14.59 6.06 -6.09
C ARG A 108 14.70 5.37 -4.73
N ARG A 109 15.85 5.51 -4.06
CA ARG A 109 16.15 4.91 -2.74
C ARG A 109 15.51 5.65 -1.56
N GLU A 110 14.61 6.58 -1.83
CA GLU A 110 13.84 7.31 -0.82
C GLU A 110 12.33 7.06 -0.97
N VAL A 111 11.92 6.35 -2.02
CA VAL A 111 10.51 6.20 -2.38
C VAL A 111 10.09 4.77 -2.64
N VAL A 112 8.83 4.48 -2.36
CA VAL A 112 8.16 3.25 -2.77
C VAL A 112 6.99 3.58 -3.70
N ASP A 113 6.87 2.86 -4.82
CA ASP A 113 5.78 3.05 -5.79
C ASP A 113 4.63 2.09 -5.46
N LEU A 114 3.41 2.62 -5.28
CA LEU A 114 2.18 1.83 -5.37
C LEU A 114 1.95 1.50 -6.84
N ALA A 115 2.66 0.49 -7.32
CA ALA A 115 2.69 0.15 -8.72
C ALA A 115 1.34 -0.39 -9.21
N ARG A 116 0.60 -1.10 -8.36
CA ARG A 116 -0.76 -1.59 -8.65
C ARG A 116 -1.61 -1.54 -7.39
N ILE A 117 -2.88 -1.19 -7.57
CA ILE A 117 -3.92 -1.40 -6.56
C ILE A 117 -5.21 -1.79 -7.28
N ALA A 118 -5.80 -2.90 -6.87
CA ALA A 118 -7.02 -3.42 -7.46
C ALA A 118 -7.98 -3.88 -6.37
N ARG A 119 -9.26 -3.97 -6.74
CA ARG A 119 -10.31 -4.46 -5.86
C ARG A 119 -11.25 -5.39 -6.61
N HIS A 120 -11.92 -6.25 -5.87
CA HIS A 120 -13.06 -6.98 -6.37
C HIS A 120 -14.18 -6.01 -6.83
N PRO A 121 -14.84 -6.24 -7.98
CA PRO A 121 -15.88 -5.35 -8.50
C PRO A 121 -17.05 -5.12 -7.53
N GLN A 122 -17.41 -6.15 -6.76
CA GLN A 122 -18.53 -6.11 -5.80
C GLN A 122 -18.22 -5.37 -4.49
N HIS A 123 -16.96 -4.94 -4.25
CA HIS A 123 -16.57 -4.23 -3.02
C HIS A 123 -16.07 -2.80 -3.31
N PRO A 124 -16.91 -1.87 -3.82
CA PRO A 124 -16.45 -0.56 -4.27
C PRO A 124 -15.76 0.30 -3.21
N GLY A 125 -16.16 0.18 -1.93
CA GLY A 125 -15.55 0.92 -0.83
C GLY A 125 -14.14 0.48 -0.44
N ILE A 126 -13.75 -0.76 -0.79
CA ILE A 126 -12.53 -1.38 -0.23
C ILE A 126 -11.24 -0.77 -0.77
N MET A 127 -11.28 -0.12 -1.94
CA MET A 127 -10.06 0.46 -2.56
C MET A 127 -9.39 1.48 -1.64
N ARG A 128 -10.19 2.32 -0.98
CA ARG A 128 -9.66 3.35 -0.06
C ARG A 128 -9.14 2.73 1.22
N VAL A 129 -9.78 1.68 1.72
CA VAL A 129 -9.30 0.91 2.87
C VAL A 129 -7.93 0.32 2.56
N MET A 130 -7.80 -0.39 1.43
CA MET A 130 -6.53 -0.97 1.02
C MET A 130 -5.45 0.09 0.79
N LEU A 131 -5.81 1.23 0.18
CA LEU A 131 -4.88 2.35 0.01
C LEU A 131 -4.36 2.86 1.35
N ARG A 132 -5.23 3.11 2.33
CA ARG A 132 -4.84 3.64 3.65
C ARG A 132 -3.98 2.64 4.41
N LEU A 133 -4.41 1.37 4.43
CA LEU A 133 -3.64 0.30 5.06
C LEU A 133 -2.24 0.23 4.45
N TRP A 134 -2.16 0.21 3.12
CA TRP A 134 -0.89 0.21 2.42
C TRP A 134 -0.04 1.43 2.73
N ARG A 135 -0.61 2.62 2.59
CA ARG A 135 0.10 3.90 2.76
C ARG A 135 0.65 4.03 4.18
N ASP A 136 -0.15 3.76 5.20
CA ASP A 136 0.23 4.08 6.58
C ASP A 136 1.10 3.01 7.21
N TYR A 137 0.89 1.74 6.85
CA TYR A 137 1.47 0.62 7.59
C TYR A 137 2.39 -0.28 6.75
N LEU A 138 2.22 -0.33 5.42
CA LEU A 138 2.93 -1.31 4.59
C LEU A 138 4.06 -0.68 3.79
N ALA A 139 3.78 0.44 3.13
CA ALA A 139 4.75 1.20 2.37
C ALA A 139 5.97 1.62 3.21
N PRO A 140 5.84 2.07 4.48
CA PRO A 140 7.00 2.33 5.34
C PRO A 140 7.85 1.09 5.66
N ARG A 141 7.29 -0.12 5.53
CA ARG A 141 7.97 -1.41 5.79
C ARG A 141 8.65 -1.97 4.54
N TRP A 142 9.00 -1.10 3.59
CA TRP A 142 9.71 -1.50 2.39
C TRP A 142 11.09 -2.09 2.72
N ASP A 143 11.33 -3.35 2.34
CA ASP A 143 12.52 -4.09 2.80
C ASP A 143 13.85 -3.59 2.19
N TYR A 144 13.80 -2.76 1.14
CA TYR A 144 14.99 -2.45 0.34
C TYR A 144 15.68 -1.15 0.77
N TRP A 145 14.95 -0.20 1.37
CA TRP A 145 15.48 1.06 1.87
C TRP A 145 14.46 1.78 2.78
N PRO A 146 14.93 2.67 3.68
CA PRO A 146 14.05 3.54 4.43
C PRO A 146 13.22 4.45 3.51
N VAL A 147 11.90 4.43 3.68
CA VAL A 147 10.98 5.18 2.83
C VAL A 147 10.73 6.57 3.41
N ARG A 148 10.97 7.61 2.61
CA ARG A 148 10.63 9.00 2.93
C ARG A 148 9.31 9.42 2.28
N ALA A 149 8.96 8.83 1.14
CA ALA A 149 7.69 9.10 0.48
C ALA A 149 7.15 7.89 -0.28
N ALA A 150 5.83 7.80 -0.35
CA ALA A 150 5.13 6.90 -1.27
C ALA A 150 4.75 7.67 -2.54
N VAL A 151 4.86 7.02 -3.69
CA VAL A 151 4.42 7.57 -4.99
C VAL A 151 3.39 6.66 -5.62
N SER A 152 2.48 7.25 -6.39
CA SER A 152 1.55 6.48 -7.23
C SER A 152 1.13 7.30 -8.45
N TYR A 153 0.64 6.60 -9.45
CA TYR A 153 0.23 7.19 -10.73
C TYR A 153 -1.27 6.97 -10.95
N ALA A 154 -2.02 8.06 -11.10
CA ALA A 154 -3.35 7.96 -11.69
C ALA A 154 -3.21 7.66 -13.18
N LEU A 155 -3.95 6.65 -13.64
CA LEU A 155 -3.98 6.26 -15.05
C LEU A 155 -4.53 7.40 -15.92
N PRO A 156 -4.17 7.43 -17.21
CA PRO A 156 -4.71 8.40 -18.16
C PRO A 156 -6.24 8.45 -18.12
N GLY A 157 -6.81 9.66 -18.23
CA GLY A 157 -8.25 9.90 -18.12
C GLY A 157 -8.84 9.73 -16.72
N LYS A 158 -8.05 9.47 -15.67
CA LYS A 158 -8.51 9.45 -14.28
C LYS A 158 -8.15 10.74 -13.55
N THR A 159 -9.10 11.30 -12.81
CA THR A 159 -8.93 12.53 -12.02
C THR A 159 -8.02 12.35 -10.79
N GLY A 160 -7.68 11.10 -10.43
CA GLY A 160 -6.88 10.79 -9.25
C GLY A 160 -7.63 10.91 -7.92
N ASN A 161 -8.97 10.84 -7.92
CA ASN A 161 -9.79 10.95 -6.70
C ASN A 161 -9.38 9.99 -5.58
N LEU A 162 -8.90 8.79 -5.93
CA LEU A 162 -8.37 7.82 -4.97
C LEU A 162 -7.24 8.41 -4.11
N TYR A 163 -6.40 9.28 -4.66
CA TYR A 163 -5.26 9.88 -3.96
C TYR A 163 -5.62 11.23 -3.33
N ARG A 164 -6.36 12.08 -4.07
CA ARG A 164 -6.71 13.46 -3.66
C ARG A 164 -7.41 13.55 -2.31
N PHE A 165 -8.25 12.56 -1.99
CA PHE A 165 -9.04 12.55 -0.77
C PHE A 165 -8.38 11.75 0.37
N ASP A 166 -7.13 11.35 0.20
CA ASP A 166 -6.40 10.48 1.11
C ASP A 166 -5.01 11.06 1.41
N GLY A 167 -4.91 12.38 1.53
CA GLY A 167 -3.70 13.07 1.99
C GLY A 167 -2.54 13.14 0.99
N TRP A 168 -2.74 12.67 -0.25
CA TRP A 168 -1.71 12.73 -1.28
C TRP A 168 -1.68 14.11 -1.95
N ARG A 169 -0.46 14.59 -2.25
CA ARG A 169 -0.24 15.80 -3.04
C ARG A 169 -0.03 15.42 -4.51
N LYS A 170 -0.60 16.21 -5.43
CA LYS A 170 -0.27 16.11 -6.86
C LYS A 170 1.15 16.64 -7.08
N ALA A 171 2.05 15.79 -7.57
CA ALA A 171 3.45 16.13 -7.82
C ALA A 171 3.71 16.61 -9.25
N GLY A 172 2.89 16.18 -10.21
CA GLY A 172 3.04 16.56 -11.61
C GLY A 172 2.38 15.58 -12.56
N VAL A 173 2.80 15.61 -13.82
CA VAL A 173 2.35 14.68 -14.87
C VAL A 173 3.56 13.96 -15.47
N CYS A 174 3.37 12.71 -15.86
CA CYS A 174 4.36 11.88 -16.53
C CYS A 174 3.88 11.66 -17.95
N LYS A 175 4.66 12.17 -18.92
CA LYS A 175 4.38 12.00 -20.35
C LYS A 175 4.44 10.50 -20.73
N PRO A 176 3.70 10.08 -21.78
CA PRO A 176 3.79 8.72 -22.30
C PRO A 176 5.25 8.36 -22.57
N TRP A 177 5.69 7.21 -22.07
CA TRP A 177 7.07 6.75 -22.32
C TRP A 177 7.05 5.77 -23.48
N ALA A 178 7.67 6.15 -24.59
CA ALA A 178 7.76 5.38 -25.83
C ALA A 178 8.65 4.11 -25.79
N GLY A 179 9.25 3.75 -24.65
CA GLY A 179 10.35 2.78 -24.59
C GLY A 179 11.70 3.47 -24.92
N GLY A 180 12.80 2.96 -24.36
CA GLY A 180 14.13 3.57 -24.48
C GLY A 180 15.17 2.72 -25.21
N GLY A 181 14.82 1.51 -25.65
CA GLY A 181 15.74 0.64 -26.39
C GLY A 181 15.08 -0.63 -26.92
N THR A 182 15.85 -1.41 -27.68
CA THR A 182 15.46 -2.65 -28.40
C THR A 182 14.71 -3.70 -27.56
N TRP A 183 14.78 -3.59 -26.22
CA TRP A 183 14.23 -4.57 -25.28
C TRP A 183 13.16 -4.02 -24.33
N SER A 184 12.70 -2.78 -24.51
CA SER A 184 11.69 -2.17 -23.63
C SER A 184 10.38 -1.92 -24.37
N ASN A 185 9.32 -2.64 -23.99
CA ASN A 185 7.99 -2.40 -24.53
C ASN A 185 7.39 -1.10 -23.98
N PRO A 186 6.62 -0.36 -24.80
CA PRO A 186 5.83 0.78 -24.32
C PRO A 186 4.90 0.38 -23.18
N SER A 187 4.68 1.30 -22.25
CA SER A 187 3.73 1.08 -21.14
C SER A 187 2.31 0.91 -21.68
N ARG A 188 1.54 -0.06 -21.15
CA ARG A 188 0.08 -0.19 -21.44
C ARG A 188 -0.71 1.09 -21.15
N ALA A 189 -0.21 1.96 -20.26
CA ALA A 189 -0.81 3.27 -20.06
C ALA A 189 -0.84 4.12 -21.34
N ASN A 190 0.11 3.95 -22.27
CA ASN A 190 0.17 4.74 -23.50
C ASN A 190 -1.00 4.47 -24.44
N THR A 191 -1.67 3.31 -24.31
CA THR A 191 -2.86 2.97 -25.10
C THR A 191 -4.16 3.43 -24.41
N MET A 192 -4.06 4.14 -23.29
CA MET A 192 -5.21 4.65 -22.53
C MET A 192 -5.30 6.16 -22.72
N ALA A 193 -6.43 6.65 -23.24
CA ALA A 193 -6.69 8.09 -23.42
C ALA A 193 -5.50 8.83 -24.08
N ASP A 194 -4.96 9.86 -23.43
CA ASP A 194 -3.79 10.64 -23.89
C ASP A 194 -2.44 10.04 -23.47
N GLY A 195 -2.45 8.90 -22.77
CA GLY A 195 -1.26 8.25 -22.21
C GLY A 195 -0.60 9.00 -21.06
N ILE A 196 -1.09 10.17 -20.66
CA ILE A 196 -0.50 11.01 -19.63
C ILE A 196 -0.96 10.53 -18.25
N LYS A 197 0.00 10.16 -17.41
CA LYS A 197 -0.28 9.77 -16.02
C LYS A 197 -0.12 10.98 -15.11
N THR A 198 -1.00 11.13 -14.13
CA THR A 198 -0.77 12.12 -13.05
C THR A 198 -0.03 11.45 -11.90
N VAL A 199 1.05 12.07 -11.44
CA VAL A 199 1.87 11.57 -10.32
C VAL A 199 1.36 12.18 -9.02
N PHE A 200 1.12 11.32 -8.04
CA PHE A 200 0.78 11.68 -6.67
C PHE A 200 1.89 11.21 -5.73
N VAL A 201 2.13 12.00 -4.68
CA VAL A 201 3.11 11.70 -3.64
C VAL A 201 2.50 11.88 -2.26
N TYR A 202 2.85 10.98 -1.34
CA TYR A 202 2.58 11.10 0.07
C TYR A 202 3.92 11.11 0.81
N GLU A 203 4.24 12.22 1.45
CA GLU A 203 5.49 12.38 2.20
C GLU A 203 5.25 11.94 3.64
N TYR A 204 6.07 11.01 4.12
CA TYR A 204 5.97 10.57 5.50
C TYR A 204 6.55 11.64 6.43
N PRO A 205 5.95 11.85 7.61
CA PRO A 205 6.57 12.69 8.61
C PRO A 205 7.95 12.12 8.95
N PRO A 206 8.96 12.97 9.23
CA PRO A 206 10.25 12.50 9.67
C PRO A 206 10.05 11.62 10.91
N SER A 207 10.62 10.42 10.88
CA SER A 207 10.62 9.53 12.03
C SER A 207 11.24 10.29 13.20
N ALA A 208 10.56 10.33 14.36
CA ALA A 208 11.18 10.87 15.57
C ALA A 208 12.54 10.16 15.76
N PRO A 209 13.61 10.89 16.12
CA PRO A 209 14.89 10.25 16.37
C PRO A 209 14.66 9.15 17.41
N SER A 210 15.00 7.92 17.06
CA SER A 210 15.01 6.82 18.03
C SER A 210 15.88 7.31 19.18
N ARG A 211 15.30 7.51 20.38
CA ARG A 211 16.08 7.73 21.59
C ARG A 211 16.97 6.49 21.70
N SER A 212 18.21 6.60 21.27
CA SER A 212 19.21 5.61 21.56
C SER A 212 19.23 5.50 23.08
N THR A 213 18.86 4.32 23.57
CA THR A 213 19.11 3.97 24.96
C THR A 213 20.63 3.99 25.12
N GLN A 214 21.19 5.13 25.51
CA GLN A 214 22.48 5.15 26.18
C GLN A 214 22.28 4.37 27.46
N ARG A 215 22.75 3.11 27.48
CA ARG A 215 23.01 2.45 28.75
C ARG A 215 24.25 3.10 29.38
N PRO A 216 24.24 3.28 30.71
CA PRO A 216 25.33 3.89 31.46
C PRO A 216 26.63 3.11 31.35
#